data_AF-A0RQQ3-F1
#
_entry.id   AF-A0RQQ3-F1
#
_cell.length_a   1.000
_cell.length_b   1.000
_cell.length_c   1.000
_cell.angle_alpha   90.00
_cell.angle_beta   90.00
_cell.angle_gamma   90.00
#
_symmetry.space_group_name_H-M   'P 1'
#
loop_
_entity.id
_entity.type
_entity.pdbx_description
1 polymer ?
#
loop_
_entity_poly.entity_id
_entity_poly.type
_entity_poly.pdbx_seq_one_letter_code
_entity_poly.pdbx_strand_id
1 'polypeptide(L)'
;MKFLALLLIAFLILKAEVMLLKEYNDENLSGWLMSEKYDGVRAIWDGKSLKSRNAKIIKAPKWWLKDFPNFAIDGELWSGRGEFEFIGSVISSFDDKGWENIKFMIFDVPNAKGNLRDRLEVLREFLSQNSNEFIRVIEQIKIDSNEDAFAFLDEVVSGGGEGIVVRNENAPYKNGRSGEILKLKKFKDSECKVVKLQNGKGKFEGLLGSLICVDIFSNIEFKIGSGFSDEQRSNPPKVGTIITYKYQNLTKYAKPRFPVFLRVKSDNNLTK
;
A
#
# COMPACT_ATOMS: atom_id res chain seq x y z
N MET A 1 -5.85 -56.12 10.82
CA MET A 1 -5.28 -54.89 11.41
C MET A 1 -5.28 -53.81 10.34
N LYS A 2 -5.97 -52.71 10.57
CA LYS A 2 -6.29 -51.67 9.58
C LYS A 2 -5.07 -50.82 9.26
N PHE A 3 -4.80 -50.65 7.97
CA PHE A 3 -3.89 -49.64 7.43
C PHE A 3 -4.39 -48.24 7.77
N LEU A 4 -3.54 -47.39 8.32
CA LEU A 4 -3.76 -45.95 8.41
C LEU A 4 -2.56 -45.25 7.76
N ALA A 5 -2.65 -45.03 6.45
CA ALA A 5 -1.72 -44.18 5.73
C ALA A 5 -2.14 -42.72 5.98
N LEU A 6 -1.33 -42.01 6.77
CA LEU A 6 -1.52 -40.58 7.03
C LEU A 6 -1.10 -39.82 5.76
N LEU A 7 -2.07 -39.35 4.98
CA LEU A 7 -1.82 -38.49 3.83
C LEU A 7 -1.41 -37.11 4.35
N LEU A 8 -0.10 -36.84 4.40
CA LEU A 8 0.44 -35.50 4.64
C LEU A 8 0.12 -34.66 3.39
N ILE A 9 -0.98 -33.91 3.43
CA ILE A 9 -1.26 -32.89 2.42
C ILE A 9 -0.25 -31.76 2.67
N ALA A 10 0.87 -31.82 1.96
CA ALA A 10 1.77 -30.69 1.84
C ALA A 10 0.97 -29.56 1.17
N PHE A 11 0.58 -28.55 1.95
CA PHE A 11 0.17 -27.27 1.40
C PHE A 11 1.38 -26.68 0.67
N LEU A 12 1.51 -26.98 -0.62
CA LEU A 12 2.30 -26.21 -1.55
C LEU A 12 1.70 -24.81 -1.58
N ILE A 13 2.20 -23.95 -0.70
CA ILE A 13 2.05 -22.52 -0.79
C ILE A 13 2.51 -22.08 -2.18
N LEU A 14 1.58 -21.85 -3.11
CA LEU A 14 1.92 -21.26 -4.40
C LEU A 14 2.65 -19.94 -4.10
N LYS A 15 3.94 -19.91 -4.44
CA LYS A 15 4.76 -18.72 -4.28
C LYS A 15 4.14 -17.66 -5.20
N ALA A 16 3.85 -16.48 -4.66
CA ALA A 16 3.30 -15.40 -5.49
C ALA A 16 4.27 -15.12 -6.64
N GLU A 17 3.83 -15.33 -7.88
CA GLU A 17 4.59 -15.07 -9.11
C GLU A 17 4.71 -13.57 -9.43
N VAL A 18 4.24 -12.72 -8.52
CA VAL A 18 4.20 -11.27 -8.68
C VAL A 18 4.88 -10.58 -7.52
N MET A 19 5.42 -9.39 -7.78
CA MET A 19 6.00 -8.54 -6.75
C MET A 19 4.89 -7.96 -5.85
N LEU A 20 5.08 -8.04 -4.53
CA LEU A 20 4.08 -7.65 -3.53
C LEU A 20 4.58 -6.51 -2.64
N LEU A 21 3.66 -5.58 -2.37
CA LEU A 21 3.87 -4.40 -1.52
C LEU A 21 4.15 -4.81 -0.05
N LYS A 22 5.14 -4.15 0.57
CA LYS A 22 5.27 -4.04 2.03
C LYS A 22 4.71 -2.72 2.54
N GLU A 23 4.57 -2.60 3.86
CA GLU A 23 4.19 -1.34 4.50
C GLU A 23 5.45 -0.50 4.72
N TYR A 24 5.32 0.81 4.50
CA TYR A 24 6.33 1.78 4.89
C TYR A 24 6.48 1.83 6.42
N ASN A 25 7.71 1.77 6.91
CA ASN A 25 8.12 1.80 8.32
C ASN A 25 9.32 2.75 8.52
N ASP A 26 9.17 4.00 8.11
CA ASP A 26 10.16 5.07 8.29
C ASP A 26 11.45 4.91 7.45
N GLU A 27 11.39 4.20 6.32
CA GLU A 27 12.51 4.13 5.38
C GLU A 27 12.87 5.53 4.82
N ASN A 28 14.15 5.74 4.47
CA ASN A 28 14.55 6.90 3.68
C ASN A 28 14.16 6.67 2.22
N LEU A 29 13.27 7.51 1.69
CA LEU A 29 12.70 7.41 0.35
C LEU A 29 13.42 8.31 -0.66
N SER A 30 14.43 9.07 -0.27
CA SER A 30 15.19 9.91 -1.21
C SER A 30 15.78 9.06 -2.35
N GLY A 31 15.53 9.46 -3.59
CA GLY A 31 15.91 8.73 -4.80
C GLY A 31 14.99 7.56 -5.17
N TRP A 32 13.92 7.30 -4.42
CA TRP A 32 12.89 6.34 -4.83
C TRP A 32 11.92 6.99 -5.82
N LEU A 33 11.04 6.19 -6.39
CA LEU A 33 9.94 6.63 -7.25
C LEU A 33 8.62 6.51 -6.49
N MET A 34 7.68 7.42 -6.73
CA MET A 34 6.31 7.38 -6.21
C MET A 34 5.28 7.43 -7.32
N SER A 35 4.13 6.80 -7.08
CA SER A 35 2.95 6.85 -7.93
C SER A 35 1.68 6.70 -7.11
N GLU A 36 0.53 7.18 -7.61
CA GLU A 36 -0.78 6.90 -6.98
C GLU A 36 -0.99 5.39 -6.85
N LYS A 37 -1.54 4.98 -5.70
CA LYS A 37 -2.07 3.65 -5.49
C LYS A 37 -3.53 3.63 -5.95
N TYR A 38 -3.76 2.99 -7.09
CA TYR A 38 -5.10 2.78 -7.61
C TYR A 38 -5.85 1.72 -6.80
N ASP A 39 -7.09 2.04 -6.43
CA ASP A 39 -8.04 1.12 -5.77
C ASP A 39 -8.90 0.43 -6.83
N GLY A 40 -8.29 -0.54 -7.51
CA GLY A 40 -8.92 -1.29 -8.60
C GLY A 40 -8.75 -2.78 -8.43
N VAL A 41 -8.67 -3.49 -9.55
CA VAL A 41 -8.39 -4.93 -9.56
C VAL A 41 -7.09 -5.24 -10.29
N ARG A 42 -6.06 -5.66 -9.55
CA ARG A 42 -4.78 -6.06 -10.12
C ARG A 42 -4.95 -7.16 -11.17
N ALA A 43 -4.41 -6.90 -12.34
CA ALA A 43 -4.38 -7.80 -13.47
C ALA A 43 -2.98 -7.91 -14.06
N ILE A 44 -2.67 -9.09 -14.57
CA ILE A 44 -1.42 -9.45 -15.23
C ILE A 44 -1.81 -9.97 -16.61
N TRP A 45 -1.33 -9.29 -17.64
CA TRP A 45 -1.38 -9.80 -18.99
C TRP A 45 -0.10 -10.59 -19.24
N ASP A 46 -0.21 -11.83 -19.70
CA ASP A 46 0.95 -12.72 -19.93
C ASP A 46 1.42 -12.76 -21.39
N GLY A 47 0.96 -11.83 -22.22
CA GLY A 47 1.15 -11.85 -23.68
C GLY A 47 0.00 -12.52 -24.43
N LYS A 48 -0.93 -13.19 -23.74
CA LYS A 48 -2.05 -13.93 -24.36
C LYS A 48 -3.37 -13.81 -23.61
N SER A 49 -3.33 -13.75 -22.29
CA SER A 49 -4.51 -13.77 -21.43
C SER A 49 -4.33 -12.85 -20.23
N LEU A 50 -5.44 -12.24 -19.81
CA LEU A 50 -5.49 -11.39 -18.64
C LEU A 50 -5.84 -12.25 -17.41
N LYS A 51 -5.05 -12.14 -16.36
CA LYS A 51 -5.17 -12.94 -15.13
C LYS A 51 -5.17 -12.04 -13.91
N SER A 52 -5.97 -12.37 -12.92
CA SER A 52 -5.90 -11.75 -11.60
C SER A 52 -4.61 -12.12 -10.87
N ARG A 53 -4.32 -11.44 -9.76
CA ARG A 53 -3.22 -11.77 -8.84
C ARG A 53 -3.14 -13.25 -8.44
N ASN A 54 -4.28 -13.94 -8.34
CA ASN A 54 -4.35 -15.36 -7.94
C ASN A 54 -4.43 -16.30 -9.16
N ALA A 55 -3.94 -15.85 -10.33
CA ALA A 55 -3.92 -16.58 -11.60
C ALA A 55 -5.30 -16.97 -12.19
N LYS A 56 -6.42 -16.50 -11.62
CA LYS A 56 -7.75 -16.66 -12.24
C LYS A 56 -7.84 -15.80 -13.50
N ILE A 57 -8.29 -16.40 -14.60
CA ILE A 57 -8.53 -15.70 -15.88
C ILE A 57 -9.61 -14.62 -15.68
N ILE A 58 -9.31 -13.41 -16.15
CA ILE A 58 -10.25 -12.30 -16.31
C ILE A 58 -10.70 -12.30 -17.77
N LYS A 59 -12.01 -12.46 -18.00
CA LYS A 59 -12.57 -12.55 -19.35
C LYS A 59 -12.82 -11.15 -19.92
N ALA A 60 -11.74 -10.45 -20.24
CA ALA A 60 -11.84 -9.16 -20.94
C ALA A 60 -12.31 -9.36 -22.39
N PRO A 61 -13.11 -8.44 -22.95
CA PRO A 61 -13.56 -8.53 -24.33
C PRO A 61 -12.40 -8.51 -25.33
N LYS A 62 -12.59 -9.19 -26.47
CA LYS A 62 -11.56 -9.26 -27.54
C LYS A 62 -11.21 -7.88 -28.10
N TRP A 63 -12.19 -6.98 -28.20
CA TRP A 63 -11.96 -5.62 -28.69
C TRP A 63 -11.15 -4.79 -27.70
N TRP A 64 -11.29 -5.04 -26.39
CA TRP A 64 -10.54 -4.34 -25.34
C TRP A 64 -9.09 -4.83 -25.27
N LEU A 65 -8.86 -6.13 -25.48
CA LEU A 65 -7.54 -6.75 -25.57
C LEU A 65 -6.84 -6.55 -26.92
N LYS A 66 -7.48 -5.86 -27.87
CA LYS A 66 -6.93 -5.63 -29.19
C LYS A 66 -5.62 -4.84 -29.08
N ASP A 67 -4.61 -5.23 -29.84
CA ASP A 67 -3.31 -4.56 -29.93
C ASP A 67 -2.53 -4.51 -28.59
N PHE A 68 -2.81 -5.46 -27.68
CA PHE A 68 -1.99 -5.68 -26.49
C PHE A 68 -0.63 -6.26 -26.86
N PRO A 69 0.44 -5.97 -26.08
CA PRO A 69 1.78 -6.47 -26.37
C PRO A 69 1.86 -8.00 -26.31
N ASN A 70 2.80 -8.59 -27.01
CA ASN A 70 3.07 -10.04 -26.92
C ASN A 70 3.93 -10.43 -25.70
N PHE A 71 4.17 -9.50 -24.79
CA PHE A 71 4.95 -9.68 -23.56
C PHE A 71 4.13 -9.32 -22.31
N ALA A 72 4.64 -9.72 -21.15
CA ALA A 72 3.91 -9.58 -19.90
C ALA A 72 3.92 -8.14 -19.35
N ILE A 73 2.76 -7.66 -18.90
CA ILE A 73 2.59 -6.35 -18.24
C ILE A 73 1.71 -6.52 -16.98
N ASP A 74 2.03 -5.76 -15.94
CA ASP A 74 1.38 -5.84 -14.62
C ASP A 74 0.83 -4.48 -14.22
N GLY A 75 -0.44 -4.45 -13.85
CA GLY A 75 -1.17 -3.21 -13.63
C GLY A 75 -2.46 -3.40 -12.84
N GLU A 76 -3.21 -2.32 -12.76
CA GLU A 76 -4.53 -2.29 -12.11
C GLU A 76 -5.62 -2.01 -13.16
N LEU A 77 -6.69 -2.80 -13.18
CA LEU A 77 -7.92 -2.43 -13.88
C LEU A 77 -8.62 -1.35 -13.08
N TRP A 78 -8.89 -0.20 -13.70
CA TRP A 78 -9.35 0.99 -13.00
C TRP A 78 -10.23 1.87 -13.90
N SER A 79 -11.30 2.44 -13.33
CA SER A 79 -12.24 3.33 -14.04
C SER A 79 -12.39 4.71 -13.39
N GLY A 80 -12.05 4.85 -12.11
CA GLY A 80 -12.18 6.10 -11.37
C GLY A 80 -11.91 5.92 -9.88
N ARG A 81 -11.72 7.03 -9.17
CA ARG A 81 -11.60 7.02 -7.70
C ARG A 81 -12.96 6.66 -7.09
N GLY A 82 -12.97 5.74 -6.14
CA GLY A 82 -14.21 5.25 -5.50
C GLY A 82 -15.05 4.29 -6.33
N GLU A 83 -14.57 3.84 -7.50
CA GLU A 83 -15.33 2.96 -8.41
C GLU A 83 -14.98 1.47 -8.31
N PHE A 84 -14.36 1.04 -7.20
CA PHE A 84 -13.95 -0.35 -6.99
C PHE A 84 -15.10 -1.35 -7.20
N GLU A 85 -16.29 -1.05 -6.66
CA GLU A 85 -17.48 -1.91 -6.80
C GLU A 85 -17.96 -2.01 -8.25
N PHE A 86 -17.88 -0.91 -9.02
CA PHE A 86 -18.21 -0.91 -10.44
C PHE A 86 -17.25 -1.81 -11.22
N ILE A 87 -15.94 -1.67 -11.00
CA ILE A 87 -14.92 -2.52 -11.64
C ILE A 87 -15.18 -3.99 -11.31
N GLY A 88 -15.44 -4.29 -10.03
CA GLY A 88 -15.79 -5.64 -9.55
C GLY A 88 -17.01 -6.23 -10.26
N SER A 89 -18.05 -5.41 -10.48
CA SER A 89 -19.23 -5.80 -11.25
C SER A 89 -18.91 -6.13 -12.70
N VAL A 90 -18.14 -5.27 -13.39
CA VAL A 90 -17.80 -5.47 -14.82
C VAL A 90 -16.94 -6.73 -15.02
N ILE A 91 -15.91 -6.94 -14.21
CA ILE A 91 -15.00 -8.09 -14.38
C ILE A 91 -15.64 -9.44 -14.03
N SER A 92 -16.72 -9.43 -13.24
CA SER A 92 -17.45 -10.64 -12.83
C SER A 92 -18.61 -10.98 -13.78
N SER A 93 -19.00 -10.03 -14.62
CA SER A 93 -20.02 -10.21 -15.65
C SER A 93 -19.55 -11.12 -16.79
N PHE A 94 -20.53 -11.68 -17.52
CA PHE A 94 -20.30 -12.39 -18.79
C PHE A 94 -20.50 -11.49 -20.01
N ASP A 95 -21.04 -10.29 -19.83
CA ASP A 95 -21.19 -9.30 -20.89
C ASP A 95 -19.99 -8.35 -20.98
N ASP A 96 -19.91 -7.65 -22.11
CA ASP A 96 -18.85 -6.69 -22.39
C ASP A 96 -19.12 -5.30 -21.78
N LYS A 97 -20.28 -5.11 -21.12
CA LYS A 97 -20.78 -3.79 -20.72
C LYS A 97 -19.90 -3.17 -19.63
N GLY A 98 -19.48 -1.93 -19.83
CA GLY A 98 -18.71 -1.16 -18.86
C GLY A 98 -17.19 -1.26 -19.05
N TRP A 99 -16.70 -2.21 -19.87
CA TRP A 99 -15.28 -2.32 -20.20
C TRP A 99 -14.74 -1.09 -20.93
N GLU A 100 -15.58 -0.32 -21.61
CA GLU A 100 -15.22 0.93 -22.26
C GLU A 100 -14.71 1.99 -21.27
N ASN A 101 -15.16 1.89 -20.00
CA ASN A 101 -14.77 2.78 -18.91
C ASN A 101 -13.57 2.25 -18.11
N ILE A 102 -13.10 1.03 -18.38
CA ILE A 102 -11.95 0.44 -17.67
C ILE A 102 -10.67 0.68 -18.47
N LYS A 103 -9.68 1.23 -17.78
CA LYS A 103 -8.29 1.33 -18.24
C LYS A 103 -7.40 0.35 -17.48
N PHE A 104 -6.35 -0.11 -18.15
CA PHE A 104 -5.30 -0.92 -17.56
C PHE A 104 -4.10 -0.04 -17.20
N MET A 105 -4.02 0.30 -15.92
CA MET A 105 -3.04 1.21 -15.34
C MET A 105 -1.76 0.44 -15.02
N ILE A 106 -0.83 0.41 -15.97
CA ILE A 106 0.39 -0.39 -15.92
C ILE A 106 1.42 0.25 -15.02
N PHE A 107 1.94 -0.54 -14.10
CA PHE A 107 2.98 -0.13 -13.18
C PHE A 107 4.25 -0.99 -13.27
N ASP A 108 4.27 -2.08 -14.04
CA ASP A 108 5.50 -2.85 -14.26
C ASP A 108 5.45 -3.71 -15.54
N VAL A 109 6.63 -4.15 -15.99
CA VAL A 109 6.84 -5.12 -17.08
C VAL A 109 7.73 -6.24 -16.52
N PRO A 110 7.15 -7.27 -15.85
CA PRO A 110 7.88 -8.19 -14.96
C PRO A 110 9.09 -8.92 -15.57
N ASN A 111 9.03 -9.20 -16.88
CA ASN A 111 10.05 -9.97 -17.59
C ASN A 111 11.09 -9.10 -18.31
N ALA A 112 10.91 -7.78 -18.30
CA ALA A 112 11.90 -6.86 -18.85
C ALA A 112 13.12 -6.76 -17.91
N LYS A 113 14.29 -6.52 -18.49
CA LYS A 113 15.55 -6.36 -17.75
C LYS A 113 15.66 -4.94 -17.20
N GLY A 114 16.51 -4.78 -16.18
CA GLY A 114 16.85 -3.48 -15.64
C GLY A 114 15.94 -3.01 -14.51
N ASN A 115 16.06 -1.72 -14.24
CA ASN A 115 15.39 -1.02 -13.16
C ASN A 115 13.92 -0.71 -13.52
N LEU A 116 13.13 -0.08 -12.64
CA LEU A 116 11.70 0.16 -12.94
C LEU A 116 11.49 0.99 -14.21
N ARG A 117 12.31 2.03 -14.42
CA ARG A 117 12.20 2.91 -15.60
C ARG A 117 12.51 2.15 -16.87
N ASP A 118 13.61 1.39 -16.89
CA ASP A 118 14.00 0.57 -18.04
C ASP A 118 12.86 -0.40 -18.43
N ARG A 119 12.24 -1.03 -17.43
CA ARG A 119 11.14 -1.98 -17.66
C ARG A 119 9.89 -1.29 -18.22
N LEU A 120 9.52 -0.13 -17.68
CA LEU A 120 8.38 0.64 -18.19
C LEU A 120 8.64 1.22 -19.58
N GLU A 121 9.88 1.57 -19.90
CA GLU A 121 10.26 2.11 -21.20
C GLU A 121 9.99 1.12 -22.34
N VAL A 122 10.20 -0.18 -22.10
CA VAL A 122 9.82 -1.24 -23.05
C VAL A 122 8.36 -1.12 -23.50
N LEU A 123 7.44 -0.83 -22.56
CA LEU A 123 6.04 -0.64 -22.89
C LEU A 123 5.78 0.72 -23.55
N ARG A 124 6.47 1.79 -23.15
CA ARG A 124 6.32 3.12 -23.78
C ARG A 124 6.76 3.08 -25.24
N GLU A 125 7.88 2.46 -25.54
CA GLU A 125 8.37 2.25 -26.91
C GLU A 125 7.37 1.45 -27.74
N PHE A 126 6.84 0.34 -27.18
CA PHE A 126 5.80 -0.45 -27.84
C PHE A 126 4.55 0.39 -28.17
N LEU A 127 4.04 1.17 -27.20
CA LEU A 127 2.84 1.98 -27.36
C LEU A 127 3.04 3.18 -28.31
N SER A 128 4.28 3.64 -28.50
CA SER A 128 4.60 4.67 -29.49
C SER A 128 4.34 4.21 -30.93
N GLN A 129 4.47 2.90 -31.18
CA GLN A 129 4.23 2.28 -32.48
C GLN A 129 2.85 1.61 -32.55
N ASN A 130 2.28 1.24 -31.40
CA ASN A 130 1.02 0.52 -31.27
C ASN A 130 0.11 1.25 -30.28
N SER A 131 -0.49 2.36 -30.73
CA SER A 131 -1.36 3.16 -29.88
C SER A 131 -2.52 2.32 -29.34
N ASN A 132 -2.73 2.39 -28.03
CA ASN A 132 -3.79 1.66 -27.35
C ASN A 132 -4.55 2.59 -26.39
N GLU A 133 -5.87 2.64 -26.51
CA GLU A 133 -6.68 3.54 -25.69
C GLU A 133 -6.95 3.02 -24.28
N PHE A 134 -6.76 1.72 -24.03
CA PHE A 134 -7.05 1.06 -22.76
C PHE A 134 -5.81 0.91 -21.89
N ILE A 135 -4.61 0.83 -22.48
CA ILE A 135 -3.36 0.74 -21.73
C ILE A 135 -2.86 2.13 -21.35
N ARG A 136 -2.54 2.35 -20.07
CA ARG A 136 -1.90 3.58 -19.58
C ARG A 136 -0.73 3.22 -18.69
N VAL A 137 0.46 3.71 -19.02
CA VAL A 137 1.64 3.59 -18.14
C VAL A 137 1.53 4.66 -17.07
N ILE A 138 1.44 4.25 -15.80
CA ILE A 138 1.32 5.20 -14.70
C ILE A 138 2.60 6.02 -14.56
N GLU A 139 2.44 7.28 -14.16
CA GLU A 139 3.59 8.15 -13.90
C GLU A 139 4.39 7.65 -12.69
N GLN A 140 5.71 7.78 -12.78
CA GLN A 140 6.65 7.45 -11.72
C GLN A 140 7.47 8.70 -11.40
N ILE A 141 7.11 9.39 -10.33
CA ILE A 141 7.70 10.67 -9.92
C ILE A 141 8.87 10.39 -9.00
N LYS A 142 10.00 11.08 -9.18
CA LYS A 142 11.16 10.92 -8.28
C LYS A 142 10.88 11.59 -6.94
N ILE A 143 11.28 10.92 -5.87
CA ILE A 143 11.16 11.42 -4.50
C ILE A 143 12.48 12.06 -4.10
N ASP A 144 12.47 13.34 -3.78
CA ASP A 144 13.66 14.05 -3.29
C ASP A 144 13.80 13.87 -1.77
N SER A 145 12.68 13.96 -1.03
CA SER A 145 12.61 13.77 0.42
C SER A 145 11.38 12.97 0.87
N ASN A 146 11.39 12.47 2.10
CA ASN A 146 10.22 11.80 2.66
C ASN A 146 9.02 12.75 2.75
N GLU A 147 9.28 14.03 3.04
CA GLU A 147 8.30 15.11 3.11
C GLU A 147 7.54 15.24 1.79
N ASP A 148 8.23 15.18 0.65
CA ASP A 148 7.59 15.25 -0.68
C ASP A 148 6.66 14.06 -0.93
N ALA A 149 7.08 12.86 -0.51
CA ALA A 149 6.23 11.66 -0.61
C ALA A 149 4.96 11.79 0.24
N PHE A 150 5.06 12.38 1.44
CA PHE A 150 3.90 12.64 2.29
C PHE A 150 3.00 13.75 1.74
N ALA A 151 3.58 14.81 1.15
CA ALA A 151 2.80 15.86 0.49
C ALA A 151 2.00 15.31 -0.70
N PHE A 152 2.64 14.48 -1.54
CA PHE A 152 1.97 13.81 -2.66
C PHE A 152 0.90 12.82 -2.18
N LEU A 153 1.15 12.10 -1.08
CA LEU A 153 0.13 11.26 -0.44
C LEU A 153 -1.10 12.07 -0.01
N ASP A 154 -0.90 13.22 0.63
CA ASP A 154 -1.98 14.09 1.06
C ASP A 154 -2.77 14.65 -0.13
N GLU A 155 -2.09 15.07 -1.19
CA GLU A 155 -2.72 15.50 -2.45
C GLU A 155 -3.62 14.39 -3.02
N VAL A 156 -3.06 13.19 -3.24
CA VAL A 156 -3.78 12.04 -3.79
C VAL A 156 -5.01 11.71 -2.96
N VAL A 157 -4.86 11.64 -1.63
CA VAL A 157 -5.98 11.28 -0.74
C VAL A 157 -7.00 12.41 -0.64
N SER A 158 -6.60 13.68 -0.69
CA SER A 158 -7.53 14.82 -0.72
C SER A 158 -8.42 14.82 -1.96
N GLY A 159 -7.90 14.32 -3.08
CA GLY A 159 -8.66 14.11 -4.30
C GLY A 159 -9.44 12.78 -4.34
N GLY A 160 -9.47 12.00 -3.26
CA GLY A 160 -10.21 10.75 -3.14
C GLY A 160 -9.44 9.48 -3.55
N GLY A 161 -8.13 9.57 -3.77
CA GLY A 161 -7.28 8.41 -4.05
C GLY A 161 -6.97 7.58 -2.80
N GLU A 162 -6.51 6.34 -2.98
CA GLU A 162 -6.32 5.39 -1.86
C GLU A 162 -5.04 5.65 -1.03
N GLY A 163 -4.01 6.17 -1.69
CA GLY A 163 -2.68 6.35 -1.14
C GLY A 163 -1.64 6.34 -2.25
N ILE A 164 -0.38 6.05 -1.91
CA ILE A 164 0.71 5.99 -2.89
C ILE A 164 1.52 4.70 -2.76
N VAL A 165 2.15 4.29 -3.86
CA VAL A 165 3.16 3.23 -3.88
C VAL A 165 4.50 3.90 -4.12
N VAL A 166 5.51 3.53 -3.32
CA VAL A 166 6.90 3.95 -3.54
C VAL A 166 7.77 2.75 -3.88
N ARG A 167 8.71 2.94 -4.79
CA ARG A 167 9.57 1.89 -5.34
C ARG A 167 11.02 2.35 -5.35
N ASN A 168 11.92 1.49 -4.90
CA ASN A 168 13.33 1.74 -5.09
C ASN A 168 13.63 1.69 -6.59
N GLU A 169 14.07 2.82 -7.15
CA GLU A 169 14.35 2.96 -8.57
C GLU A 169 15.29 1.87 -9.06
N ASN A 170 16.37 1.60 -8.31
CA ASN A 170 17.47 0.72 -8.69
C ASN A 170 17.19 -0.77 -8.45
N ALA A 171 16.03 -1.13 -7.91
CA ALA A 171 15.71 -2.50 -7.61
C ALA A 171 15.27 -3.29 -8.86
N PRO A 172 15.81 -4.51 -9.06
CA PRO A 172 15.27 -5.41 -10.07
C PRO A 172 13.90 -5.94 -9.64
N TYR A 173 13.12 -6.40 -10.61
CA TYR A 173 11.86 -7.09 -10.33
C TYR A 173 12.11 -8.37 -9.51
N LYS A 174 11.33 -8.57 -8.43
CA LYS A 174 11.45 -9.74 -7.55
C LYS A 174 10.07 -10.28 -7.17
N ASN A 175 9.87 -11.57 -7.36
CA ASN A 175 8.64 -12.26 -6.96
C ASN A 175 8.47 -12.30 -5.43
N GLY A 176 7.25 -12.08 -4.96
CA GLY A 176 6.90 -12.08 -3.54
C GLY A 176 7.04 -10.70 -2.87
N ARG A 177 6.94 -10.68 -1.54
CA ARG A 177 7.04 -9.43 -0.76
C ARG A 177 8.46 -8.90 -0.77
N SER A 178 8.61 -7.64 -1.16
CA SER A 178 9.91 -6.98 -1.25
C SER A 178 9.96 -5.74 -0.35
N GLY A 179 11.13 -5.46 0.23
CA GLY A 179 11.39 -4.16 0.86
C GLY A 179 11.54 -3.04 -0.16
N GLU A 180 11.71 -3.37 -1.43
CA GLU A 180 11.94 -2.42 -2.53
C GLU A 180 10.65 -1.79 -3.09
N ILE A 181 9.50 -2.16 -2.55
CA ILE A 181 8.20 -1.62 -2.96
C ILE A 181 7.28 -1.52 -1.75
N LEU A 182 6.91 -0.29 -1.40
CA LEU A 182 6.19 0.03 -0.18
C LEU A 182 4.87 0.71 -0.54
N LYS A 183 3.84 0.45 0.25
CA LYS A 183 2.58 1.19 0.22
C LYS A 183 2.58 2.21 1.34
N LEU A 184 2.26 3.46 1.02
CA LEU A 184 2.02 4.53 1.98
C LEU A 184 0.52 4.84 1.95
N LYS A 185 -0.08 4.91 3.13
CA LYS A 185 -1.50 5.22 3.32
C LYS A 185 -1.63 6.35 4.31
N LYS A 186 -2.68 7.17 4.16
CA LYS A 186 -2.98 8.24 5.11
C LYS A 186 -3.22 7.64 6.49
N PHE A 187 -2.59 8.25 7.48
CA PHE A 187 -2.83 7.90 8.87
C PHE A 187 -4.21 8.44 9.29
N LYS A 188 -4.92 7.65 10.09
CA LYS A 188 -6.10 8.05 10.83
C LYS A 188 -5.65 8.55 12.19
N ASP A 189 -6.29 9.60 12.68
CA ASP A 189 -6.07 10.08 14.03
C ASP A 189 -7.15 9.54 14.96
N SER A 190 -6.76 9.26 16.20
CA SER A 190 -7.68 8.96 17.28
C SER A 190 -7.09 9.52 18.58
N GLU A 191 -7.84 9.37 19.66
CA GLU A 191 -7.46 9.82 20.98
C GLU A 191 -7.33 8.63 21.92
N CYS A 192 -6.35 8.71 22.82
CA CYS A 192 -6.17 7.69 23.83
C CYS A 192 -5.75 8.31 25.16
N LYS A 193 -6.14 7.66 26.25
CA LYS A 193 -5.74 8.03 27.61
C LYS A 193 -4.44 7.32 27.96
N VAL A 194 -3.43 8.08 28.41
CA VAL A 194 -2.17 7.52 28.90
C VAL A 194 -2.43 6.76 30.20
N VAL A 195 -2.07 5.48 30.23
CA VAL A 195 -2.23 4.62 31.43
C VAL A 195 -0.90 4.26 32.08
N LYS A 196 0.20 4.25 31.32
CA LYS A 196 1.53 3.94 31.86
C LYS A 196 2.66 4.54 31.03
N LEU A 197 3.74 4.93 31.72
CA LEU A 197 5.02 5.32 31.12
C LEU A 197 5.98 4.12 31.12
N GLN A 198 6.72 3.92 30.03
CA GLN A 198 7.78 2.91 29.96
C GLN A 198 9.12 3.58 29.68
N ASN A 199 10.13 3.26 30.49
CA ASN A 199 11.50 3.75 30.32
C ASN A 199 12.10 3.28 28.99
N GLY A 200 12.87 4.17 28.37
CA GLY A 200 13.62 3.88 27.17
C GLY A 200 14.85 3.02 27.46
N LYS A 201 15.47 2.57 26.38
CA LYS A 201 16.72 1.79 26.39
C LYS A 201 17.70 2.45 25.42
N GLY A 202 19.01 2.21 25.59
CA GLY A 202 20.04 2.75 24.71
C GLY A 202 20.03 4.29 24.75
N LYS A 203 19.89 4.95 23.59
CA LYS A 203 19.87 6.43 23.51
C LYS A 203 18.77 7.11 24.33
N PHE A 204 17.74 6.36 24.76
CA PHE A 204 16.65 6.88 25.60
C PHE A 204 16.66 6.30 27.02
N GLU A 205 17.79 5.75 27.48
CA GLU A 205 17.93 5.30 28.86
C GLU A 205 17.74 6.47 29.84
N GLY A 206 16.95 6.26 30.90
CA GLY A 206 16.54 7.32 31.83
C GLY A 206 15.44 8.27 31.30
N LEU A 207 15.05 8.15 30.03
CA LEU A 207 14.01 8.97 29.40
C LEU A 207 12.77 8.13 29.04
N LEU A 208 11.70 8.78 28.57
CA LEU A 208 10.55 8.07 28.03
C LEU A 208 10.96 7.23 26.81
N GLY A 209 10.71 5.93 26.89
CA GLY A 209 10.75 5.03 25.74
C GLY A 209 9.42 5.05 24.99
N SER A 210 8.33 4.80 25.72
CA SER A 210 6.98 4.72 25.14
C SER A 210 5.86 4.93 26.17
N LEU A 211 4.70 5.36 25.68
CA LEU A 211 3.44 5.37 26.43
C LEU A 211 2.69 4.05 26.22
N ILE A 212 2.03 3.56 27.26
CA ILE A 212 0.90 2.62 27.12
C ILE A 212 -0.37 3.45 27.26
N CYS A 213 -1.27 3.29 26.31
CA CYS A 213 -2.51 4.04 26.24
C CYS A 213 -3.70 3.13 25.99
N VAL A 214 -4.88 3.59 26.39
CA VAL A 214 -6.17 2.98 26.05
C VAL A 214 -6.91 3.94 25.13
N ASP A 215 -7.26 3.48 23.93
CA ASP A 215 -8.03 4.28 22.96
C ASP A 215 -9.41 4.62 23.54
N ILE A 216 -9.84 5.88 23.43
CA ILE A 216 -11.07 6.33 24.12
C ILE A 216 -12.35 5.82 23.44
N PHE A 217 -12.29 5.38 22.19
CA PHE A 217 -13.46 4.93 21.43
C PHE A 217 -13.55 3.40 21.40
N SER A 218 -12.44 2.73 21.12
CA SER A 218 -12.36 1.28 21.00
C SER A 218 -12.03 0.56 22.31
N ASN A 219 -11.58 1.30 23.34
CA ASN A 219 -11.15 0.76 24.63
C ASN A 219 -10.01 -0.27 24.53
N ILE A 220 -9.25 -0.24 23.44
CA ILE A 220 -8.12 -1.14 23.19
C ILE A 220 -6.84 -0.55 23.79
N GLU A 221 -6.08 -1.38 24.52
CA GLU A 221 -4.75 -1.02 25.04
C GLU A 221 -3.64 -1.29 24.01
N PHE A 222 -2.79 -0.29 23.79
CA PHE A 222 -1.65 -0.35 22.87
C PHE A 222 -0.50 0.55 23.32
N LYS A 223 0.65 0.40 22.67
CA LYS A 223 1.89 1.11 22.98
C LYS A 223 2.24 2.12 21.90
N ILE A 224 2.61 3.35 22.29
CA ILE A 224 3.09 4.43 21.41
C ILE A 224 4.54 4.74 21.75
N GLY A 225 5.48 4.48 20.84
CA GLY A 225 6.92 4.66 21.06
C GLY A 225 7.60 5.74 20.23
N SER A 226 6.89 6.33 19.27
CA SER A 226 7.39 7.30 18.30
C SER A 226 6.53 8.57 18.30
N GLY A 227 7.05 9.63 17.68
CA GLY A 227 6.39 10.95 17.60
C GLY A 227 6.74 11.91 18.73
N PHE A 228 7.56 11.50 19.70
CA PHE A 228 8.03 12.36 20.79
C PHE A 228 9.33 13.08 20.42
N SER A 229 9.39 14.38 20.66
CA SER A 229 10.64 15.16 20.71
C SER A 229 11.49 14.76 21.93
N ASP A 230 12.78 15.11 21.93
CA ASP A 230 13.67 14.84 23.07
C ASP A 230 13.21 15.56 24.35
N GLU A 231 12.62 16.74 24.22
CA GLU A 231 11.98 17.46 25.33
C GLU A 231 10.79 16.66 25.88
N GLN A 232 9.90 16.17 25.02
CA GLN A 232 8.78 15.31 25.44
C GLN A 232 9.23 13.97 26.01
N ARG A 233 10.42 13.48 25.63
CA ARG A 233 10.99 12.29 26.26
C ARG A 233 11.52 12.55 27.65
N SER A 234 12.07 13.74 27.88
CA SER A 234 12.53 14.20 29.18
C SER A 234 11.38 14.61 30.10
N ASN A 235 10.29 15.14 29.53
CA ASN A 235 9.09 15.59 30.22
C ASN A 235 7.83 14.99 29.56
N PRO A 236 7.51 13.72 29.81
CA PRO A 236 6.45 13.01 29.12
C PRO A 236 5.04 13.42 29.56
N PRO A 237 4.01 13.22 28.71
CA PRO A 237 2.62 13.37 29.12
C PRO A 237 2.30 12.50 30.35
N LYS A 238 1.69 13.10 31.37
CA LYS A 238 1.38 12.40 32.63
C LYS A 238 0.36 11.29 32.41
N VAL A 239 0.41 10.25 33.24
CA VAL A 239 -0.66 9.26 33.32
C VAL A 239 -2.00 9.97 33.58
N GLY A 240 -3.03 9.57 32.85
CA GLY A 240 -4.36 10.19 32.85
C GLY A 240 -4.59 11.21 31.72
N THR A 241 -3.52 11.72 31.10
CA THR A 241 -3.60 12.70 30.00
C THR A 241 -4.24 12.07 28.76
N ILE A 242 -5.11 12.81 28.07
CA ILE A 242 -5.60 12.45 26.74
C ILE A 242 -4.64 13.01 25.70
N ILE A 243 -4.21 12.16 24.78
CA ILE A 243 -3.32 12.53 23.68
C ILE A 243 -3.96 12.14 22.36
N THR A 244 -3.70 12.91 21.31
CA THR A 244 -4.01 12.54 19.93
C THR A 244 -2.85 11.72 19.37
N TYR A 245 -3.16 10.60 18.75
CA TYR A 245 -2.19 9.76 18.06
C TYR A 245 -2.69 9.46 16.65
N LYS A 246 -1.76 9.18 15.74
CA LYS A 246 -2.08 8.76 14.38
C LYS A 246 -1.66 7.31 14.12
N TYR A 247 -2.40 6.59 13.29
CA TYR A 247 -2.15 5.19 12.94
C TYR A 247 -2.63 4.88 11.52
N GLN A 248 -1.99 3.96 10.81
CA GLN A 248 -2.37 3.69 9.40
C GLN A 248 -3.54 2.70 9.29
N ASN A 249 -3.53 1.66 10.12
CA ASN A 249 -4.52 0.59 10.09
C ASN A 249 -4.61 -0.12 11.44
N LEU A 250 -5.58 -1.02 11.61
CA LEU A 250 -5.69 -1.88 12.78
C LEU A 250 -5.03 -3.25 12.52
N THR A 251 -4.51 -3.88 13.57
CA THR A 251 -4.09 -5.29 13.54
C THR A 251 -5.32 -6.21 13.57
N LYS A 252 -5.12 -7.53 13.39
CA LYS A 252 -6.19 -8.53 13.56
C LYS A 252 -6.83 -8.55 14.97
N TYR A 253 -6.20 -7.90 15.95
CA TYR A 253 -6.69 -7.73 17.32
C TYR A 253 -7.19 -6.31 17.58
N ALA A 254 -7.57 -5.58 16.53
CA ALA A 254 -8.05 -4.19 16.59
C ALA A 254 -7.07 -3.16 17.18
N LYS A 255 -5.81 -3.52 17.44
CA LYS A 255 -4.79 -2.55 17.90
C LYS A 255 -4.34 -1.63 16.77
N PRO A 256 -4.18 -0.32 17.01
CA PRO A 256 -3.53 0.58 16.06
C PRO A 256 -2.16 0.07 15.64
N ARG A 257 -1.92 0.03 14.34
CA ARG A 257 -0.64 -0.35 13.75
C ARG A 257 0.19 0.89 13.49
N PHE A 258 1.44 0.87 13.99
CA PHE A 258 2.38 1.99 13.97
C PHE A 258 1.78 3.28 14.53
N PRO A 259 1.27 3.25 15.78
CA PRO A 259 0.74 4.46 16.40
C PRO A 259 1.87 5.44 16.70
N VAL A 260 1.68 6.69 16.29
CA VAL A 260 2.64 7.79 16.46
C VAL A 260 1.97 8.89 17.28
N PHE A 261 2.65 9.36 18.34
CA PHE A 261 2.18 10.51 19.12
C PHE A 261 2.12 11.76 18.24
N LEU A 262 1.04 12.54 18.37
CA LEU A 262 0.92 13.85 17.70
C LEU A 262 1.02 14.99 18.71
N ARG A 263 0.10 15.02 19.68
CA ARG A 263 -0.01 16.12 20.64
C ARG A 263 -0.79 15.71 21.88
N VAL A 264 -0.58 16.43 22.97
CA VAL A 264 -1.49 16.42 24.11
C VAL A 264 -2.78 17.13 23.70
N LYS A 265 -3.94 16.56 24.05
CA LYS A 265 -5.23 17.21 23.78
C LYS A 265 -5.37 18.44 24.68
N SER A 266 -5.63 19.59 24.08
CA SER A 266 -5.93 20.83 24.81
C SER A 266 -7.38 20.79 25.30
N ASP A 267 -7.65 21.24 26.52
CA ASP A 267 -9.00 21.26 27.11
C ASP A 267 -10.00 22.16 26.35
N ASN A 268 -9.53 22.97 25.39
CA ASN A 268 -10.35 23.98 24.69
C ASN A 268 -11.16 23.48 23.49
N ASN A 269 -11.13 22.20 23.11
CA ASN A 269 -11.96 21.68 22.01
C ASN A 269 -12.73 20.41 22.43
N LEU A 270 -13.85 20.63 23.10
CA LEU A 270 -14.96 19.68 23.18
C LEU A 270 -15.72 19.72 21.84
N THR A 271 -15.23 19.04 20.80
CA THR A 271 -16.10 18.65 19.69
C THR A 271 -16.88 17.41 20.13
N LYS A 272 -18.17 17.62 20.36
CA LYS A 272 -19.20 16.56 20.40
C LYS A 272 -19.23 15.81 19.07
#